data_AF-A0A6I1HF55-F1
#
_entry.id   AF-A0A6I1HF55-F1
#
_cell.length_a   1.000
_cell.length_b   1.000
_cell.length_c   1.000
_cell.angle_alpha   90.00
_cell.angle_beta   90.00
_cell.angle_gamma   90.00
#
_symmetry.space_group_name_H-M   'P 1'
#
loop_
_entity.id
_entity.type
_entity.pdbx_description
1 polymer ?
#
loop_
_entity_poly.entity_id
_entity_poly.type
_entity_poly.pdbx_seq_one_letter_code
_entity_poly.pdbx_strand_id
1 'polypeptide(L)'
;MTLEFNPLTSLLSVFGALGVAALIGWIKMARLVVLVPKTFSYSELTESGNGQLVEIAVFNRGWKTEDTIDVTMNPALTYQMLGANSQDVKVEQNRLKISRIAPSDEITALIIVEKGIFRREDIVQIVSKDSKGVTVSKAEEIGPTGQQRVQFVVALVVMLLLGGGSYLAVQSSIAQPPQQVGLKASDAKEEFPAKVGGWTIESHYRTKDNALYQAVLSGKIKLVVGSPQTKGDNTTIPVRVSNSGPTPFVITLSMNTNASVGRIPSHELRTFDHMVPVDQTIERSIRVIVPIRSSEAADRSVYIEAFLKTLEGESLMLKQVYIKAS
;
A
#
# COMPACT_ATOMS: atom_id res chain seq x y z
N MET A 1 -19.36 12.98 -38.64
CA MET A 1 -18.42 12.69 -37.53
C MET A 1 -17.02 12.99 -38.03
N THR A 2 -16.52 14.19 -37.79
CA THR A 2 -15.13 14.56 -38.08
C THR A 2 -14.27 14.06 -36.92
N LEU A 3 -13.40 13.09 -37.15
CA LEU A 3 -12.38 12.70 -36.18
C LEU A 3 -11.46 13.91 -35.99
N GLU A 4 -11.55 14.59 -34.86
CA GLU A 4 -10.56 15.58 -34.47
C GLU A 4 -9.23 14.84 -34.21
N PHE A 5 -8.24 15.10 -35.07
CA PHE A 5 -6.91 14.54 -34.92
C PHE A 5 -6.26 15.17 -33.69
N ASN A 6 -6.13 14.41 -32.61
CA ASN A 6 -5.36 14.82 -31.44
C ASN A 6 -3.90 14.32 -31.59
N PRO A 7 -2.94 15.20 -31.96
CA PRO A 7 -1.56 14.80 -32.21
C PRO A 7 -0.90 14.19 -30.97
N LEU A 8 -1.34 14.58 -29.77
CA LEU A 8 -0.82 14.09 -28.50
C LEU A 8 -1.19 12.62 -28.27
N THR A 9 -2.42 12.22 -28.60
CA THR A 9 -2.87 10.82 -28.51
C THR A 9 -2.10 9.92 -29.47
N SER A 10 -1.85 10.39 -30.69
CA SER A 10 -1.05 9.66 -31.68
C SER A 10 0.38 9.44 -31.19
N LEU A 11 1.02 10.49 -30.66
CA LEU A 11 2.38 10.41 -30.12
C LEU A 11 2.46 9.45 -28.91
N LEU A 12 1.51 9.54 -27.97
CA LEU A 12 1.41 8.63 -26.83
C LEU A 12 1.23 7.17 -27.26
N SER A 13 0.44 6.92 -28.30
CA SER A 13 0.23 5.56 -28.80
C SER A 13 1.51 4.94 -29.39
N VAL A 14 2.32 5.74 -30.10
CA VAL A 14 3.61 5.30 -30.65
C VAL A 14 4.61 4.98 -29.54
N PHE A 15 4.74 5.87 -28.55
CA PHE A 15 5.61 5.61 -27.39
C PHE A 15 5.13 4.42 -26.57
N GLY A 16 3.81 4.25 -26.41
CA GLY A 16 3.21 3.08 -25.76
C GLY A 16 3.55 1.79 -26.50
N ALA A 17 3.40 1.76 -27.83
CA ALA A 17 3.74 0.60 -28.64
C ALA A 17 5.23 0.25 -28.57
N LEU A 18 6.12 1.25 -28.62
CA LEU A 18 7.56 1.05 -28.44
C LEU A 18 7.91 0.51 -27.05
N GLY A 19 7.26 1.02 -26.00
CA GLY A 19 7.44 0.52 -24.64
C GLY A 19 7.02 -0.94 -24.48
N VAL A 20 5.88 -1.31 -25.06
CA VAL A 20 5.40 -2.71 -25.07
C VAL A 20 6.35 -3.61 -25.87
N ALA A 21 6.82 -3.16 -27.03
CA ALA A 21 7.80 -3.92 -27.83
C ALA A 21 9.11 -4.14 -27.07
N ALA A 22 9.61 -3.12 -26.36
CA ALA A 22 10.80 -3.22 -25.52
C ALA A 22 10.60 -4.20 -24.36
N LEU A 23 9.45 -4.17 -23.69
CA LEU A 23 9.11 -5.12 -22.62
C LEU A 23 9.03 -6.56 -23.14
N ILE A 24 8.38 -6.79 -24.27
CA ILE A 24 8.31 -8.11 -24.91
C ILE A 24 9.72 -8.60 -25.29
N GLY A 25 10.55 -7.72 -25.85
CA GLY A 25 11.94 -8.02 -26.17
C GLY A 25 12.75 -8.41 -24.94
N TRP A 26 12.60 -7.67 -23.85
CA TRP A 26 13.25 -7.95 -22.58
C TRP A 26 12.80 -9.28 -21.92
N ILE A 27 11.51 -9.61 -22.02
CA ILE A 27 10.95 -10.89 -21.55
C ILE A 27 11.49 -12.06 -22.39
N LYS A 28 11.54 -11.91 -23.72
CA LYS A 28 11.94 -12.98 -24.65
C LYS A 28 13.45 -13.19 -24.74
N MET A 29 14.26 -12.34 -24.12
CA MET A 29 15.71 -12.46 -24.15
C MET A 29 16.16 -13.76 -23.45
N ALA A 30 16.74 -14.67 -24.24
CA ALA A 30 17.36 -15.89 -23.74
C ALA A 30 18.51 -15.54 -22.78
N ARG A 31 18.62 -16.27 -21.66
CA ARG A 31 19.67 -16.06 -20.67
C ARG A 31 20.13 -17.39 -20.11
N LEU A 32 21.24 -17.85 -20.66
CA LEU A 32 22.04 -18.90 -20.07
C LEU A 32 22.97 -18.27 -19.03
N VAL A 33 23.00 -18.78 -17.82
CA VAL A 33 23.80 -18.24 -16.72
C VAL A 33 24.62 -19.36 -16.13
N VAL A 34 25.92 -19.17 -15.98
CA VAL A 34 26.78 -20.14 -15.27
C VAL A 34 27.20 -19.54 -13.94
N LEU A 35 26.82 -20.20 -12.86
CA LEU A 35 27.32 -19.93 -11.53
C LEU A 35 28.53 -20.81 -11.29
N VAL A 36 29.60 -20.20 -10.81
CA VAL A 36 30.74 -20.92 -10.24
C VAL A 36 30.64 -20.83 -8.72
N PRO A 37 29.91 -21.75 -8.06
CA PRO A 37 29.85 -21.81 -6.61
C PRO A 37 31.19 -22.20 -5.98
N LYS A 38 31.22 -22.06 -4.65
CA LYS A 38 32.38 -22.20 -3.76
C LYS A 38 33.29 -23.36 -4.18
N THR A 39 34.55 -23.05 -4.34
CA THR A 39 35.59 -24.05 -4.53
C THR A 39 35.94 -24.70 -3.19
N PHE A 40 36.00 -26.02 -3.15
CA PHE A 40 36.40 -26.78 -1.96
C PHE A 40 37.88 -27.13 -2.11
N SER A 41 38.74 -26.33 -1.48
CA SER A 41 40.20 -26.51 -1.55
C SER A 41 40.74 -27.60 -0.62
N TYR A 42 39.89 -28.20 0.23
CA TYR A 42 40.27 -29.24 1.19
C TYR A 42 39.27 -30.40 1.08
N SER A 43 39.54 -31.33 0.17
CA SER A 43 38.81 -32.60 0.08
C SER A 43 39.82 -33.74 0.14
N GLU A 44 39.54 -34.80 0.90
CA GLU A 44 40.40 -36.00 0.97
C GLU A 44 40.62 -36.62 -0.43
N LEU A 45 39.70 -36.38 -1.38
CA LEU A 45 39.81 -36.80 -2.79
C LEU A 45 40.93 -36.07 -3.56
N THR A 46 41.47 -34.98 -3.01
CA THR A 46 42.48 -34.12 -3.65
C THR A 46 43.88 -34.25 -3.03
N GLU A 47 44.05 -35.09 -2.00
CA GLU A 47 45.31 -35.23 -1.26
C GLU A 47 46.48 -35.79 -2.08
N SER A 48 46.23 -36.50 -3.18
CA SER A 48 47.29 -37.09 -4.01
C SER A 48 47.79 -36.20 -5.15
N GLY A 49 47.18 -35.04 -5.39
CA GLY A 49 47.64 -34.13 -6.44
C GLY A 49 46.83 -32.85 -6.51
N ASN A 50 47.37 -31.76 -5.94
CA ASN A 50 46.98 -30.34 -6.07
C ASN A 50 45.70 -30.05 -6.89
N GLY A 51 44.59 -30.61 -6.44
CA GLY A 51 43.32 -30.61 -7.14
C GLY A 51 42.33 -29.80 -6.33
N GLN A 52 41.43 -29.12 -7.01
CA GLN A 52 40.35 -28.36 -6.40
C GLN A 52 39.03 -28.96 -6.84
N LEU A 53 38.16 -29.27 -5.89
CA LEU A 53 36.80 -29.69 -6.21
C LEU A 53 35.95 -28.45 -6.46
N VAL A 54 35.37 -28.36 -7.65
CA VAL A 54 34.56 -27.25 -8.12
C VAL A 54 33.19 -27.76 -8.51
N GLU A 55 32.17 -27.09 -8.00
CA GLU A 55 30.81 -27.24 -8.49
C GLU A 55 30.57 -26.16 -9.55
N ILE A 56 30.06 -26.54 -10.72
CA ILE A 56 29.64 -25.62 -11.78
C ILE A 56 28.15 -25.84 -12.01
N ALA A 57 27.35 -24.79 -11.81
CA ALA A 57 25.91 -24.83 -12.02
C ALA A 57 25.53 -23.97 -13.23
N VAL A 58 24.89 -24.58 -14.22
CA VAL A 58 24.44 -23.93 -15.45
C VAL A 58 22.92 -23.83 -15.43
N PHE A 59 22.42 -22.60 -15.49
CA PHE A 59 21.01 -22.26 -15.39
C PHE A 59 20.47 -21.80 -16.73
N ASN A 60 19.32 -22.34 -17.12
CA ASN A 60 18.52 -21.76 -18.18
C ASN A 60 17.45 -20.85 -17.57
N ARG A 61 17.69 -19.53 -17.57
CA ARG A 61 16.69 -18.53 -17.13
C ARG A 61 15.84 -17.99 -18.28
N GLY A 62 15.97 -18.58 -19.46
CA GLY A 62 15.18 -18.29 -20.65
C GLY A 62 13.81 -18.96 -20.66
N TRP A 63 13.06 -18.71 -21.74
CA TRP A 63 11.74 -19.31 -22.00
C TRP A 63 11.81 -20.56 -22.87
N LYS A 64 12.88 -20.67 -23.65
CA LYS A 64 13.10 -21.78 -24.57
C LYS A 64 14.04 -22.77 -23.92
N THR A 65 13.91 -24.01 -24.35
CA THR A 65 14.92 -25.03 -24.06
C THR A 65 16.21 -24.61 -24.75
N GLU A 66 17.31 -24.63 -24.01
CA GLU A 66 18.64 -24.39 -24.58
C GLU A 66 19.21 -25.75 -24.98
N ASP A 67 19.67 -25.86 -26.22
CA ASP A 67 20.29 -27.08 -26.76
C ASP A 67 21.77 -26.81 -27.08
N THR A 68 22.58 -27.86 -27.00
CA THR A 68 24.02 -27.86 -27.33
C THR A 68 24.77 -26.74 -26.62
N ILE A 69 24.74 -26.77 -25.28
CA ILE A 69 25.46 -25.81 -24.46
C ILE A 69 26.93 -26.26 -24.35
N ASP A 70 27.84 -25.33 -24.64
CA ASP A 70 29.28 -25.48 -24.50
C ASP A 70 29.79 -24.39 -23.53
N VAL A 71 30.29 -24.83 -22.38
CA VAL A 71 31.00 -23.99 -21.42
C VAL A 71 32.50 -24.26 -21.61
N THR A 72 33.17 -23.30 -22.24
CA THR A 72 34.61 -23.34 -22.48
C THR A 72 35.35 -22.76 -21.27
N MET A 73 36.20 -23.58 -20.66
CA MET A 73 37.02 -23.26 -19.51
C MET A 73 38.48 -23.01 -19.91
N ASN A 74 39.30 -22.48 -19.00
CA ASN A 74 40.70 -22.15 -19.24
C ASN A 74 41.51 -23.41 -19.64
N PRO A 75 42.14 -23.45 -20.83
CA PRO A 75 42.87 -24.63 -21.30
C PRO A 75 44.16 -24.92 -20.54
N ALA A 76 44.64 -23.99 -19.69
CA ALA A 76 45.83 -24.22 -18.86
C ALA A 76 45.59 -25.22 -17.72
N LEU A 77 44.33 -25.45 -17.34
CA LEU A 77 43.93 -26.34 -16.26
C LEU A 77 43.47 -27.70 -16.81
N THR A 78 43.52 -28.74 -16.00
CA THR A 78 43.03 -30.09 -16.35
C THR A 78 41.74 -30.37 -15.60
N TYR A 79 40.71 -30.86 -16.30
CA TYR A 79 39.36 -31.03 -15.76
C TYR A 79 38.94 -32.50 -15.79
N GLN A 80 38.44 -32.99 -14.67
CA GLN A 80 37.86 -34.33 -14.57
C GLN A 80 36.48 -34.26 -13.92
N MET A 81 35.46 -34.78 -14.61
CA MET A 81 34.10 -34.83 -14.07
C MET A 81 33.97 -35.96 -13.05
N LEU A 82 33.50 -35.63 -11.84
CA LEU A 82 33.16 -36.62 -10.81
C LEU A 82 31.71 -37.07 -10.91
N GLY A 83 30.83 -36.14 -11.25
CA GLY A 83 29.40 -36.42 -11.35
C GLY A 83 28.63 -35.20 -11.82
N ALA A 84 27.40 -35.42 -12.25
CA ALA A 84 26.46 -34.38 -12.60
C ALA A 84 25.05 -34.83 -12.23
N ASN A 85 24.13 -33.88 -12.05
CA ASN A 85 22.72 -34.18 -11.84
C ASN A 85 22.00 -34.65 -13.12
N SER A 86 22.66 -34.59 -14.29
CA SER A 86 22.15 -35.05 -15.57
C SER A 86 23.16 -35.93 -16.30
N GLN A 87 22.67 -36.94 -17.02
CA GLN A 87 23.47 -37.83 -17.86
C GLN A 87 23.93 -37.17 -19.17
N ASP A 88 23.32 -36.04 -19.51
CA ASP A 88 23.59 -35.27 -20.73
C ASP A 88 24.83 -34.37 -20.61
N VAL A 89 25.56 -34.50 -19.51
CA VAL A 89 26.74 -33.70 -19.20
C VAL A 89 28.00 -34.50 -19.50
N LYS A 90 28.91 -33.91 -20.29
CA LYS A 90 30.21 -34.51 -20.61
C LYS A 90 31.29 -33.45 -20.52
N VAL A 91 32.43 -33.83 -19.96
CA VAL A 91 33.65 -33.00 -19.99
C VAL A 91 34.57 -33.55 -21.06
N GLU A 92 34.86 -32.74 -22.07
CA GLU A 92 35.80 -33.03 -23.14
C GLU A 92 36.93 -31.99 -23.07
N GLN A 93 38.11 -32.41 -22.61
CA GLN A 93 39.28 -31.53 -22.41
C GLN A 93 38.95 -30.35 -21.48
N ASN A 94 38.83 -29.14 -22.02
CA ASN A 94 38.49 -27.91 -21.31
C ASN A 94 37.04 -27.43 -21.55
N ARG A 95 36.17 -28.30 -22.09
CA ARG A 95 34.79 -27.96 -22.42
C ARG A 95 33.81 -28.82 -21.66
N LEU A 96 32.89 -28.19 -20.96
CA LEU A 96 31.73 -28.83 -20.36
C LEU A 96 30.56 -28.73 -21.34
N LYS A 97 30.23 -29.86 -21.97
CA LYS A 97 29.15 -30.00 -22.94
C LYS A 97 27.89 -30.51 -22.24
N ILE A 98 26.78 -29.83 -22.50
CA ILE A 98 25.47 -30.17 -21.98
C ILE A 98 24.51 -30.26 -23.16
N SER A 99 23.87 -31.40 -23.37
CA SER A 99 22.99 -31.62 -24.53
C SER A 99 21.79 -30.67 -24.53
N ARG A 100 21.14 -30.51 -23.37
CA ARG A 100 19.88 -29.78 -23.24
C ARG A 100 19.64 -29.30 -21.81
N ILE A 101 19.05 -28.10 -21.67
CA ILE A 101 18.52 -27.58 -20.39
C ILE A 101 17.11 -27.02 -20.60
N ALA A 102 16.14 -27.55 -19.85
CA ALA A 102 14.75 -27.08 -19.91
C ALA A 102 14.60 -25.64 -19.37
N PRO A 103 13.53 -24.91 -19.73
CA PRO A 103 13.31 -23.56 -19.22
C PRO A 103 13.18 -23.54 -17.70
N SER A 104 13.87 -22.61 -17.04
CA SER A 104 13.93 -22.46 -15.57
C SER A 104 14.57 -23.61 -14.81
N ASP A 105 15.27 -24.52 -15.52
CA ASP A 105 15.98 -25.65 -14.94
C ASP A 105 17.47 -25.36 -14.73
N GLU A 106 18.13 -26.20 -13.94
CA GLU A 106 19.55 -26.11 -13.62
C GLU A 106 20.27 -27.46 -13.78
N ILE A 107 21.48 -27.40 -14.33
CA ILE A 107 22.38 -28.55 -14.41
C ILE A 107 23.63 -28.25 -13.62
N THR A 108 23.95 -29.13 -12.69
CA THR A 108 25.09 -29.00 -11.78
C THR A 108 26.06 -30.13 -12.06
N ALA A 109 27.32 -29.77 -12.28
CA ALA A 109 28.43 -30.69 -12.47
C ALA A 109 29.49 -30.48 -11.39
N LEU A 110 29.94 -31.58 -10.78
CA LEU A 110 31.08 -31.64 -9.87
C LEU A 110 32.31 -32.03 -10.67
N ILE A 111 33.32 -31.16 -10.66
CA ILE A 111 34.52 -31.27 -11.48
C ILE A 111 35.74 -31.10 -10.57
N ILE A 112 36.72 -31.99 -10.70
CA ILE A 112 38.07 -31.80 -10.15
C ILE A 112 38.86 -30.98 -11.16
N VAL A 113 39.48 -29.92 -10.67
CA VAL A 113 40.38 -29.07 -11.43
C VAL A 113 41.80 -29.25 -10.91
N GLU A 114 42.72 -29.65 -11.77
CA GLU A 114 44.13 -29.83 -11.44
C GLU A 114 45.00 -28.73 -12.08
N LYS A 115 46.22 -28.60 -11.55
CA LYS A 115 47.27 -27.67 -12.05
C LYS A 115 46.98 -26.19 -11.85
N GLY A 116 46.13 -25.83 -10.90
CA GLY A 116 45.88 -24.44 -10.54
C GLY A 116 44.69 -24.22 -9.62
N ILE A 117 44.34 -22.96 -9.43
CA ILE A 117 43.14 -22.54 -8.69
C ILE A 117 42.11 -22.10 -9.72
N PHE A 118 40.93 -22.72 -9.70
CA PHE A 118 39.83 -22.34 -10.57
C PHE A 118 39.09 -21.12 -10.01
N ARG A 119 38.86 -20.14 -10.87
CA ARG A 119 38.16 -18.89 -10.56
C ARG A 119 37.07 -18.61 -11.60
N ARG A 120 36.27 -17.59 -11.34
CA ARG A 120 35.20 -17.15 -12.27
C ARG A 120 35.77 -16.81 -13.65
N GLU A 121 36.96 -16.20 -13.69
CA GLU A 121 37.61 -15.75 -14.91
C GLU A 121 38.11 -16.93 -15.77
N ASP A 122 38.22 -18.13 -15.20
CA ASP A 122 38.59 -19.33 -15.93
C ASP A 122 37.44 -19.88 -16.78
N ILE A 123 36.21 -19.37 -16.62
CA ILE A 123 35.13 -19.60 -17.59
C ILE A 123 35.26 -18.56 -18.70
N VAL A 124 35.88 -18.98 -19.81
CA VAL A 124 36.21 -18.12 -20.95
C VAL A 124 34.97 -17.80 -21.77
N GLN A 125 34.13 -18.80 -22.04
CA GLN A 125 32.99 -18.63 -22.93
C GLN A 125 31.85 -19.58 -22.57
N ILE A 126 30.63 -19.08 -22.73
CA ILE A 126 29.40 -19.85 -22.56
C ILE A 126 28.56 -19.62 -23.81
N VAL A 127 28.31 -20.67 -24.58
CA VAL A 127 27.52 -20.59 -25.81
C VAL A 127 26.52 -21.73 -25.84
N SER A 128 25.30 -21.44 -26.23
CA SER A 128 24.34 -22.42 -26.72
C SER A 128 24.08 -22.18 -28.20
N LYS A 129 23.25 -23.04 -28.80
CA LYS A 129 22.82 -22.85 -30.19
C LYS A 129 22.20 -21.46 -30.45
N ASP A 130 21.44 -20.93 -29.49
CA ASP A 130 20.62 -19.72 -29.66
C ASP A 130 21.08 -18.53 -28.82
N SER A 131 21.96 -18.72 -27.83
CA SER A 131 22.32 -17.67 -26.88
C SER A 131 23.78 -17.68 -26.46
N LYS A 132 24.27 -16.50 -26.04
CA LYS A 132 25.54 -16.36 -25.32
C LYS A 132 25.23 -16.24 -23.84
N GLY A 133 25.90 -17.05 -23.02
CA GLY A 133 25.71 -17.05 -21.58
C GLY A 133 26.54 -16.00 -20.85
N VAL A 134 26.23 -15.82 -19.58
CA VAL A 134 26.96 -14.92 -18.67
C VAL A 134 27.39 -15.69 -17.42
N THR A 135 28.65 -15.51 -17.03
CA THR A 135 29.17 -16.08 -15.78
C THR A 135 28.81 -15.18 -14.61
N VAL A 136 28.42 -15.76 -13.46
CA VAL A 136 28.13 -15.06 -12.20
C VAL A 136 28.82 -15.76 -11.02
N SER A 137 29.14 -15.01 -9.97
CA SER A 137 29.85 -15.54 -8.78
C SER A 137 28.93 -15.81 -7.59
N LYS A 138 27.78 -15.16 -7.54
CA LYS A 138 26.84 -15.25 -6.43
C LYS A 138 25.48 -15.70 -6.95
N ALA A 139 24.79 -16.52 -6.17
CA ALA A 139 23.43 -16.93 -6.50
C ALA A 139 22.47 -15.73 -6.61
N GLU A 140 22.72 -14.66 -5.86
CA GLU A 140 21.95 -13.41 -5.90
C GLU A 140 22.09 -12.62 -7.22
N GLU A 141 23.19 -12.83 -7.96
CA GLU A 141 23.41 -12.20 -9.28
C GLU A 141 22.62 -12.92 -10.38
N ILE A 142 22.01 -14.07 -10.08
CA ILE A 142 21.19 -14.81 -11.03
C ILE A 142 19.89 -14.04 -11.25
N GLY A 143 19.73 -13.48 -12.45
CA GLY A 143 18.55 -12.72 -12.81
C GLY A 143 17.25 -13.55 -12.77
N PRO A 144 16.08 -12.88 -12.74
CA PRO A 144 14.79 -13.53 -12.60
C PRO A 144 14.51 -14.48 -13.78
N THR A 145 13.76 -15.54 -13.48
CA THR A 145 13.30 -16.51 -14.47
C THR A 145 12.38 -15.86 -15.49
N GLY A 146 12.24 -16.50 -16.65
CA GLY A 146 11.29 -16.08 -17.65
C GLY A 146 9.86 -15.89 -17.12
N GLN A 147 9.39 -16.81 -16.28
CA GLN A 147 8.05 -16.75 -15.67
C GLN A 147 7.92 -15.57 -14.70
N GLN A 148 8.93 -15.32 -13.85
CA GLN A 148 8.94 -14.21 -12.91
C GLN A 148 8.86 -12.85 -13.63
N ARG A 149 9.52 -12.71 -14.78
CA ARG A 149 9.42 -11.47 -15.58
C ARG A 149 8.00 -11.23 -16.09
N VAL A 150 7.31 -12.27 -16.55
CA VAL A 150 5.92 -12.13 -16.99
C VAL A 150 5.00 -11.82 -15.83
N GLN A 151 5.17 -12.46 -14.68
CA GLN A 151 4.40 -12.12 -13.48
C GLN A 151 4.59 -10.64 -13.10
N PHE A 152 5.83 -10.14 -13.15
CA PHE A 152 6.12 -8.74 -12.88
C PHE A 152 5.42 -7.79 -13.87
N VAL A 153 5.48 -8.09 -15.18
CA VAL A 153 4.82 -7.26 -16.20
C VAL A 153 3.30 -7.31 -16.07
N VAL A 154 2.72 -8.48 -15.83
CA VAL A 154 1.28 -8.63 -15.59
C VAL A 154 0.85 -7.83 -14.36
N ALA A 155 1.60 -7.93 -13.26
CA ALA A 155 1.32 -7.17 -12.04
C ALA A 155 1.38 -5.66 -12.30
N LEU A 156 2.37 -5.18 -13.05
CA LEU A 156 2.49 -3.76 -13.42
C LEU A 156 1.29 -3.30 -14.26
N VAL A 157 0.88 -4.08 -15.26
CA VAL A 157 -0.28 -3.76 -16.11
C VAL A 157 -1.57 -3.73 -15.29
N VAL A 158 -1.79 -4.71 -14.42
CA VAL A 158 -2.96 -4.73 -13.52
C VAL A 158 -2.96 -3.52 -12.60
N MET A 159 -1.81 -3.17 -12.02
CA MET A 159 -1.67 -1.98 -11.16
C MET A 159 -2.02 -0.70 -11.92
N LEU A 160 -1.54 -0.53 -13.16
CA LEU A 160 -1.86 0.62 -13.99
C LEU A 160 -3.35 0.69 -14.36
N LEU A 161 -3.97 -0.45 -14.69
CA LEU A 161 -5.40 -0.52 -14.98
C LEU A 161 -6.25 -0.18 -13.76
N LEU A 162 -5.88 -0.69 -12.58
CA LEU A 162 -6.57 -0.37 -11.32
C LEU A 162 -6.39 1.11 -10.93
N GLY A 163 -5.19 1.66 -11.10
CA GLY A 163 -4.90 3.07 -10.87
C GLY A 163 -5.64 4.00 -11.83
N GLY A 164 -5.67 3.66 -13.13
CA GLY A 164 -6.44 4.40 -14.12
C GLY A 164 -7.95 4.30 -13.90
N GLY A 165 -8.44 3.10 -13.58
CA GLY A 165 -9.84 2.87 -13.25
C GLY A 165 -10.30 3.62 -12.01
N SER A 166 -9.49 3.63 -10.95
CA SER A 166 -9.80 4.40 -9.73
C SER A 166 -9.76 5.91 -9.99
N TYR A 167 -8.80 6.41 -10.77
CA TYR A 167 -8.77 7.80 -11.19
C TYR A 167 -10.02 8.21 -11.96
N LEU A 168 -10.45 7.42 -12.95
CA LEU A 168 -11.68 7.66 -13.70
C LEU A 168 -12.94 7.56 -12.83
N ALA A 169 -12.97 6.65 -11.85
CA ALA A 169 -14.07 6.53 -10.90
C ALA A 169 -14.18 7.76 -9.98
N VAL A 170 -13.04 8.27 -9.49
CA VAL A 170 -12.98 9.50 -8.70
C VAL A 170 -13.37 10.70 -9.55
N GLN A 171 -12.83 10.81 -10.77
CA GLN A 171 -13.14 11.90 -11.67
C GLN A 171 -14.63 11.90 -12.08
N SER A 172 -15.22 10.74 -12.37
CA SER A 172 -16.66 10.66 -12.67
C SER A 172 -17.53 10.98 -11.45
N SER A 173 -17.08 10.64 -10.24
CA SER A 173 -17.77 11.03 -9.00
C SER A 173 -17.68 12.53 -8.70
N ILE A 174 -16.62 13.21 -9.14
CA ILE A 174 -16.43 14.67 -8.97
C ILE A 174 -17.08 15.46 -10.12
N ALA A 175 -17.03 14.94 -11.34
CA ALA A 175 -17.53 15.58 -12.56
C ALA A 175 -19.04 15.39 -12.77
N GLN A 176 -19.66 14.42 -12.10
CA GLN A 176 -21.11 14.44 -11.96
C GLN A 176 -21.47 15.61 -11.03
N PRO A 177 -22.13 16.69 -11.52
CA PRO A 177 -22.84 17.57 -10.60
C PRO A 177 -23.74 16.66 -9.76
N PRO A 178 -23.89 16.89 -8.44
CA PRO A 178 -24.68 16.01 -7.59
C PRO A 178 -25.99 15.77 -8.30
N GLN A 179 -26.19 14.52 -8.77
CA GLN A 179 -27.47 14.15 -9.34
C GLN A 179 -28.44 14.49 -8.23
N GLN A 180 -29.27 15.51 -8.46
CA GLN A 180 -30.52 15.62 -7.74
C GLN A 180 -31.22 14.33 -8.14
N VAL A 181 -31.04 13.30 -7.30
CA VAL A 181 -31.79 12.06 -7.40
C VAL A 181 -33.22 12.53 -7.31
N GLY A 182 -33.84 12.65 -8.48
CA GLY A 182 -35.26 12.76 -8.63
C GLY A 182 -35.82 11.45 -8.12
N LEU A 183 -35.90 11.33 -6.80
CA LEU A 183 -36.89 10.51 -6.13
C LEU A 183 -38.20 10.97 -6.75
N LYS A 184 -38.72 10.15 -7.66
CA LYS A 184 -40.12 10.19 -8.04
C LYS A 184 -40.88 10.31 -6.74
N ALA A 185 -41.62 11.39 -6.61
CA ALA A 185 -42.53 11.63 -5.51
C ALA A 185 -43.49 10.45 -5.43
N SER A 186 -43.19 9.54 -4.51
CA SER A 186 -44.15 8.68 -3.87
C SER A 186 -43.74 8.66 -2.41
N ASP A 187 -44.60 9.28 -1.62
CA ASP A 187 -44.72 9.13 -0.18
C ASP A 187 -43.80 10.01 0.69
N ALA A 188 -44.37 11.16 1.07
CA ALA A 188 -44.11 11.95 2.26
C ALA A 188 -42.63 12.19 2.63
N LYS A 189 -42.08 13.27 2.07
CA LYS A 189 -40.83 13.90 2.51
C LYS A 189 -41.03 14.48 3.92
N GLU A 190 -40.87 13.64 4.95
CA GLU A 190 -40.65 14.13 6.31
C GLU A 190 -39.30 14.86 6.32
N GLU A 191 -39.35 16.19 6.32
CA GLU A 191 -38.17 17.03 6.50
C GLU A 191 -37.66 16.86 7.93
N PHE A 192 -36.75 15.92 8.11
CA PHE A 192 -35.99 15.77 9.34
C PHE A 192 -35.23 17.07 9.63
N PRO A 193 -35.44 17.71 10.80
CA PRO A 193 -34.83 19.00 11.07
C PRO A 193 -33.31 18.85 11.13
N ALA A 194 -32.60 19.65 10.33
CA ALA A 194 -31.15 19.65 10.28
C ALA A 194 -30.52 20.22 11.57
N LYS A 195 -31.31 20.97 12.35
CA LYS A 195 -30.89 21.61 13.61
C LYS A 195 -31.90 21.38 14.72
N VAL A 196 -31.43 21.01 15.91
CA VAL A 196 -32.24 20.84 17.12
C VAL A 196 -31.54 21.56 18.26
N GLY A 197 -32.18 22.57 18.85
CA GLY A 197 -31.60 23.31 19.98
C GLY A 197 -30.25 23.97 19.69
N GLY A 198 -29.98 24.36 18.43
CA GLY A 198 -28.70 24.94 18.00
C GLY A 198 -27.64 23.91 17.58
N TRP A 199 -27.88 22.62 17.79
CA TRP A 199 -27.01 21.53 17.35
C TRP A 199 -27.36 21.08 15.94
N THR A 200 -26.33 20.87 15.12
CA THR A 200 -26.43 20.30 13.77
C THR A 200 -26.12 18.81 13.85
N ILE A 201 -27.00 17.99 13.27
CA ILE A 201 -26.84 16.52 13.22
C ILE A 201 -26.42 16.13 11.80
N GLU A 202 -25.37 15.32 11.66
CA GLU A 202 -24.92 14.84 10.35
C GLU A 202 -25.96 13.92 9.68
N SER A 203 -26.04 13.96 8.35
CA SER A 203 -27.13 13.32 7.59
C SER A 203 -27.22 11.81 7.80
N HIS A 204 -26.10 11.11 7.97
CA HIS A 204 -26.10 9.65 8.14
C HIS A 204 -26.61 9.18 9.52
N TYR A 205 -26.72 10.08 10.51
CA TYR A 205 -27.38 9.75 11.79
C TYR A 205 -28.89 10.01 11.76
N ARG A 206 -29.44 10.57 10.68
CA ARG A 206 -30.86 10.94 10.56
C ARG A 206 -31.70 9.75 10.08
N THR A 207 -31.68 8.66 10.84
CA THR A 207 -32.49 7.46 10.54
C THR A 207 -33.62 7.33 11.56
N LYS A 208 -34.78 6.82 11.12
CA LYS A 208 -35.93 6.60 12.02
C LYS A 208 -35.60 5.57 13.11
N ASP A 209 -34.73 4.61 12.78
CA ASP A 209 -34.38 3.49 13.65
C ASP A 209 -33.34 3.86 14.72
N ASN A 210 -32.70 5.03 14.66
CA ASN A 210 -31.71 5.44 15.66
C ASN A 210 -32.40 6.05 16.88
N ALA A 211 -32.39 5.33 18.01
CA ALA A 211 -33.11 5.76 19.21
C ALA A 211 -32.54 7.05 19.81
N LEU A 212 -31.22 7.28 19.75
CA LEU A 212 -30.59 8.53 20.17
C LEU A 212 -31.08 9.72 19.35
N TYR A 213 -31.19 9.56 18.02
CA TYR A 213 -31.68 10.61 17.14
C TYR A 213 -33.11 11.02 17.49
N GLN A 214 -34.00 10.04 17.66
CA GLN A 214 -35.39 10.28 18.07
C GLN A 214 -35.48 10.88 19.48
N ALA A 215 -34.61 10.47 20.41
CA ALA A 215 -34.57 11.00 21.76
C ALA A 215 -34.11 12.48 21.78
N VAL A 216 -33.16 12.88 20.93
CA VAL A 216 -32.78 14.29 20.76
C VAL A 216 -33.91 15.09 20.11
N LEU A 217 -34.54 14.57 19.05
CA LEU A 217 -35.65 15.24 18.36
C LEU A 217 -36.86 15.49 19.27
N SER A 218 -37.23 14.48 20.07
CA SER A 218 -38.34 14.58 21.03
C SER A 218 -37.98 15.40 22.28
N GLY A 219 -36.73 15.87 22.41
CA GLY A 219 -36.26 16.62 23.55
C GLY A 219 -36.10 15.79 24.83
N LYS A 220 -36.07 14.45 24.72
CA LYS A 220 -35.72 13.54 25.83
C LYS A 220 -34.23 13.63 26.16
N ILE A 221 -33.40 13.85 25.16
CA ILE A 221 -31.99 14.19 25.34
C ILE A 221 -31.82 15.66 24.99
N LYS A 222 -31.39 16.49 25.96
CA LYS A 222 -31.11 17.91 25.72
C LYS A 222 -29.67 18.24 26.08
N LEU A 223 -29.00 18.90 25.15
CA LEU A 223 -27.66 19.45 25.32
C LEU A 223 -27.77 20.98 25.27
N VAL A 224 -27.37 21.65 26.34
CA VAL A 224 -27.43 23.11 26.46
C VAL A 224 -26.02 23.63 26.73
N VAL A 225 -25.51 24.44 25.81
CA VAL A 225 -24.27 25.20 26.02
C VAL A 225 -24.60 26.37 26.94
N GLY A 226 -23.99 26.38 28.13
CA GLY A 226 -24.18 27.45 29.11
C GLY A 226 -23.32 28.68 28.81
N SER A 227 -23.46 29.70 29.64
CA SER A 227 -22.71 30.95 29.50
C SER A 227 -21.22 30.72 29.76
N PRO A 228 -20.32 31.07 28.82
CA PRO A 228 -18.88 30.90 29.03
C PRO A 228 -18.35 31.79 30.15
N GLN A 229 -17.40 31.26 30.92
CA GLN A 229 -16.65 31.99 31.92
C GLN A 229 -15.27 32.32 31.36
N THR A 230 -14.97 33.61 31.18
CA THR A 230 -13.69 34.07 30.62
C THR A 230 -12.77 34.64 31.69
N LYS A 231 -11.49 34.25 31.65
CA LYS A 231 -10.39 34.86 32.41
C LYS A 231 -9.19 35.10 31.49
N GLY A 232 -9.06 36.33 30.98
CA GLY A 232 -8.12 36.63 29.89
C GLY A 232 -8.51 35.87 28.61
N ASP A 233 -7.54 35.34 27.88
CA ASP A 233 -7.82 34.54 26.68
C ASP A 233 -8.38 33.15 26.99
N ASN A 234 -8.34 32.70 28.25
CA ASN A 234 -8.90 31.41 28.65
C ASN A 234 -10.41 31.54 28.85
N THR A 235 -11.18 30.74 28.11
CA THR A 235 -12.64 30.67 28.19
C THR A 235 -13.05 29.25 28.56
N THR A 236 -13.84 29.11 29.62
CA THR A 236 -14.39 27.83 30.07
C THR A 236 -15.86 27.77 29.69
N ILE A 237 -16.25 26.77 28.90
CA ILE A 237 -17.62 26.63 28.39
C ILE A 237 -18.30 25.43 29.06
N PRO A 238 -19.32 25.65 29.90
CA PRO A 238 -20.11 24.56 30.47
C PRO A 238 -21.11 24.03 29.43
N VAL A 239 -21.23 22.71 29.35
CA VAL A 239 -22.25 22.00 28.57
C VAL A 239 -23.04 21.13 29.53
N ARG A 240 -24.34 21.41 29.61
CA ARG A 240 -25.28 20.64 30.41
C ARG A 240 -25.98 19.61 29.53
N VAL A 241 -25.96 18.36 29.97
CA VAL A 241 -26.53 17.24 29.25
C VAL A 241 -27.57 16.60 30.15
N SER A 242 -28.81 16.55 29.69
CA SER A 242 -29.93 15.93 30.42
C SER A 242 -30.47 14.76 29.62
N ASN A 243 -30.78 13.67 30.31
CA ASN A 243 -31.36 12.46 29.75
C ASN A 243 -32.66 12.12 30.48
N SER A 244 -33.80 12.31 29.83
CA SER A 244 -35.11 11.76 30.22
C SER A 244 -35.59 10.67 29.26
N GLY A 245 -34.66 10.07 28.52
CA GLY A 245 -34.88 8.93 27.63
C GLY A 245 -34.88 7.60 28.40
N PRO A 246 -35.30 6.50 27.75
CA PRO A 246 -35.42 5.20 28.40
C PRO A 246 -34.07 4.49 28.63
N THR A 247 -33.01 4.91 27.96
CA THR A 247 -31.70 4.24 28.00
C THR A 247 -30.59 5.19 28.45
N PRO A 248 -29.63 4.71 29.26
CA PRO A 248 -28.43 5.48 29.55
C PRO A 248 -27.53 5.53 28.32
N PHE A 249 -26.75 6.62 28.19
CA PHE A 249 -25.75 6.76 27.14
C PHE A 249 -24.45 7.32 27.69
N VAL A 250 -23.38 7.12 26.94
CA VAL A 250 -22.06 7.69 27.18
C VAL A 250 -21.91 8.91 26.28
N ILE A 251 -21.40 10.01 26.84
CA ILE A 251 -21.08 11.21 26.08
C ILE A 251 -19.58 11.49 26.11
N THR A 252 -19.06 11.84 24.96
CA THR A 252 -17.75 12.46 24.78
C THR A 252 -17.93 13.87 24.22
N LEU A 253 -17.36 14.87 24.88
CA LEU A 253 -17.40 16.26 24.43
C LEU A 253 -16.01 16.70 23.99
N SER A 254 -15.91 17.35 22.84
CA SER A 254 -14.69 18.02 22.37
C SER A 254 -14.99 19.47 22.01
N MET A 255 -14.04 20.35 22.30
CA MET A 255 -14.11 21.76 21.91
C MET A 255 -12.80 22.19 21.26
N ASN A 256 -12.90 22.78 20.07
CA ASN A 256 -11.74 23.27 19.33
C ASN A 256 -11.91 24.74 18.97
N THR A 257 -10.80 25.47 18.99
CA THR A 257 -10.68 26.84 18.46
C THR A 257 -9.37 26.91 17.67
N ASN A 258 -9.30 27.81 16.68
CA ASN A 258 -8.06 28.02 15.92
C ASN A 258 -6.89 28.40 16.85
N ALA A 259 -7.15 29.22 17.87
CA ALA A 259 -6.15 29.67 18.82
C ALA A 259 -5.71 28.61 19.84
N SER A 260 -6.48 27.53 20.04
CA SER A 260 -6.11 26.44 20.96
C SER A 260 -5.15 25.45 20.32
N VAL A 261 -5.11 25.37 18.98
CA VAL A 261 -4.23 24.45 18.25
C VAL A 261 -2.76 24.75 18.58
N GLY A 262 -2.07 23.78 19.18
CA GLY A 262 -0.66 23.90 19.58
C GLY A 262 -0.42 24.63 20.91
N ARG A 263 -1.46 25.16 21.57
CA ARG A 263 -1.35 25.85 22.87
C ARG A 263 -1.93 25.07 24.04
N ILE A 264 -3.00 24.30 23.80
CA ILE A 264 -3.58 23.39 24.78
C ILE A 264 -3.39 21.95 24.27
N PRO A 265 -2.92 21.01 25.11
CA PRO A 265 -2.88 19.59 24.75
C PRO A 265 -4.25 19.05 24.37
N SER A 266 -4.32 18.19 23.35
CA SER A 266 -5.59 17.66 22.82
C SER A 266 -6.46 16.92 23.85
N HIS A 267 -5.84 16.33 24.89
CA HIS A 267 -6.57 15.64 25.97
C HIS A 267 -7.27 16.60 26.94
N GLU A 268 -6.87 17.87 27.01
CA GLU A 268 -7.57 18.89 27.80
C GLU A 268 -8.75 19.52 27.04
N LEU A 269 -8.72 19.42 25.70
CA LEU A 269 -9.79 19.89 24.80
C LEU A 269 -10.95 18.89 24.66
N ARG A 270 -10.88 17.76 25.37
CA ARG A 270 -11.84 16.67 25.28
C ARG A 270 -12.12 16.06 26.65
N THR A 271 -13.38 15.76 26.91
CA THR A 271 -13.80 14.94 28.06
C THR A 271 -14.35 13.62 27.54
N PHE A 272 -13.83 12.51 28.07
CA PHE A 272 -14.10 11.17 27.56
C PHE A 272 -15.10 10.42 28.43
N ASP A 273 -15.96 9.66 27.75
CA ASP A 273 -16.73 8.56 28.29
C ASP A 273 -17.49 8.83 29.59
N HIS A 274 -18.19 9.97 29.65
CA HIS A 274 -19.08 10.26 30.77
C HIS A 274 -20.42 9.58 30.58
N MET A 275 -20.78 8.68 31.49
CA MET A 275 -22.10 8.06 31.52
C MET A 275 -23.16 9.08 31.98
N VAL A 276 -24.27 9.15 31.25
CA VAL A 276 -25.47 9.95 31.57
C VAL A 276 -26.61 8.98 31.88
N PRO A 277 -26.89 8.69 33.16
CA PRO A 277 -28.00 7.84 33.54
C PRO A 277 -29.36 8.42 33.14
N VAL A 278 -30.38 7.56 33.13
CA VAL A 278 -31.77 7.97 32.92
C VAL A 278 -32.22 8.91 34.04
N ASP A 279 -32.99 9.93 33.68
CA ASP A 279 -33.50 11.01 34.52
C ASP A 279 -32.44 11.81 35.27
N GLN A 280 -31.20 11.81 34.77
CA GLN A 280 -30.10 12.59 35.32
C GLN A 280 -29.65 13.71 34.38
N THR A 281 -29.09 14.73 35.01
CA THR A 281 -28.43 15.84 34.32
C THR A 281 -26.99 15.93 34.81
N ILE A 282 -26.05 15.95 33.85
CA ILE A 282 -24.64 16.16 34.13
C ILE A 282 -24.19 17.50 33.52
N GLU A 283 -23.20 18.12 34.14
CA GLU A 283 -22.55 19.31 33.62
C GLU A 283 -21.05 19.04 33.44
N ARG A 284 -20.52 19.42 32.28
CA ARG A 284 -19.10 19.28 31.94
C ARG A 284 -18.61 20.56 31.31
N SER A 285 -17.42 20.98 31.71
CA SER A 285 -16.82 22.23 31.26
C SER A 285 -15.48 21.94 30.61
N ILE A 286 -15.25 22.49 29.43
CA ILE A 286 -13.95 22.39 28.73
C ILE A 286 -13.35 23.79 28.64
N ARG A 287 -12.05 23.88 28.88
CA ARG A 287 -11.27 25.11 28.76
C ARG A 287 -10.72 25.22 27.34
N VAL A 288 -10.94 26.36 26.71
CA VAL A 288 -10.43 26.70 25.37
C VAL A 288 -9.78 28.10 25.40
N ILE A 289 -8.90 28.38 24.44
CA ILE A 289 -8.35 29.72 24.22
C ILE A 289 -9.20 30.45 23.18
N VAL A 290 -9.73 31.60 23.56
CA VAL A 290 -10.48 32.52 22.69
C VAL A 290 -9.90 33.92 22.87
N PRO A 291 -9.10 34.41 21.91
CA PRO A 291 -8.43 35.70 22.01
C PRO A 291 -9.45 36.84 22.19
N ILE A 292 -9.29 37.67 23.23
CA ILE A 292 -10.22 38.79 23.48
C ILE A 292 -10.13 39.85 22.39
N ARG A 293 -8.94 40.07 21.83
CA ARG A 293 -8.63 41.19 20.92
C ARG A 293 -8.67 40.83 19.43
N SER A 294 -9.07 39.61 19.05
CA SER A 294 -9.13 39.27 17.62
C SER A 294 -10.33 39.93 16.96
N SER A 295 -10.10 40.61 15.84
CA SER A 295 -11.14 41.19 14.97
C SER A 295 -11.83 40.11 14.12
N GLU A 296 -11.19 38.96 13.93
CA GLU A 296 -11.72 37.89 13.08
C GLU A 296 -12.75 37.03 13.84
N ALA A 297 -13.90 36.77 13.20
CA ALA A 297 -14.94 35.91 13.78
C ALA A 297 -14.48 34.45 13.89
N ALA A 298 -13.59 33.99 13.00
CA ALA A 298 -13.05 32.64 13.00
C ALA A 298 -12.25 32.34 14.27
N ASP A 299 -11.45 33.29 14.76
CA ASP A 299 -10.67 33.16 15.99
C ASP A 299 -11.53 33.17 17.26
N ARG A 300 -12.72 33.79 17.17
CA ARG A 300 -13.71 33.86 18.26
C ARG A 300 -14.73 32.74 18.22
N SER A 301 -14.61 31.83 17.25
CA SER A 301 -15.50 30.69 17.08
C SER A 301 -14.98 29.48 17.85
N VAL A 302 -15.87 28.86 18.60
CA VAL A 302 -15.62 27.60 19.31
C VAL A 302 -16.47 26.52 18.68
N TYR A 303 -15.81 25.52 18.14
CA TYR A 303 -16.44 24.34 17.55
C TYR A 303 -16.65 23.32 18.66
N ILE A 304 -17.90 23.06 19.01
CA ILE A 304 -18.30 22.14 20.06
C ILE A 304 -18.87 20.89 19.38
N GLU A 305 -18.29 19.73 19.69
CA GLU A 305 -18.75 18.44 19.22
C GLU A 305 -19.15 17.57 20.41
N ALA A 306 -20.31 16.94 20.31
CA ALA A 306 -20.80 15.98 21.28
C ALA A 306 -21.06 14.65 20.58
N PHE A 307 -20.36 13.62 21.02
CA PHE A 307 -20.53 12.25 20.54
C PHE A 307 -21.23 11.41 21.61
N LEU A 308 -22.42 10.93 21.27
CA LEU A 308 -23.29 10.14 22.14
C LEU A 308 -23.20 8.68 21.68
N LYS A 309 -23.14 7.75 22.64
CA LYS A 309 -23.12 6.31 22.36
C LYS A 309 -23.93 5.52 23.38
N THR A 310 -24.82 4.65 22.95
CA THR A 310 -25.52 3.72 23.85
C THR A 310 -24.68 2.47 24.13
N LEU A 311 -25.05 1.71 25.16
CA LEU A 311 -24.41 0.42 25.45
C LEU A 311 -24.67 -0.62 24.34
N GLU A 312 -25.75 -0.45 23.58
CA GLU A 312 -26.17 -1.32 22.47
C GLU A 312 -25.45 -1.01 21.15
N GLY A 313 -24.59 0.03 21.13
CA GLY A 313 -23.74 0.36 19.99
C GLY A 313 -24.30 1.43 19.05
N GLU A 314 -25.48 1.97 19.33
CA GLU A 314 -25.97 3.14 18.60
C GLU A 314 -25.09 4.36 18.91
N SER A 315 -24.93 5.24 17.93
CA SER A 315 -24.18 6.48 18.10
C SER A 315 -24.85 7.65 17.40
N LEU A 316 -24.55 8.86 17.90
CA LEU A 316 -25.03 10.12 17.35
C LEU A 316 -23.98 11.20 17.57
N MET A 317 -23.65 11.95 16.52
CA MET A 317 -22.77 13.11 16.62
C MET A 317 -23.55 14.42 16.43
N LEU A 318 -23.35 15.34 17.36
CA LEU A 318 -23.93 16.68 17.38
C LEU A 318 -22.81 17.72 17.26
N LYS A 319 -23.01 18.73 16.41
CA LYS A 319 -22.06 19.84 16.21
C LYS A 319 -22.72 21.18 16.47
N GLN A 320 -22.08 22.04 17.25
CA GLN A 320 -22.54 23.41 17.46
C GLN A 320 -21.35 24.37 17.36
N VAL A 321 -21.59 25.54 16.79
CA VAL A 321 -20.60 26.63 16.74
C VAL A 321 -21.06 27.70 17.72
N TYR A 322 -20.23 27.99 18.71
CA TYR A 322 -20.42 29.11 19.62
C TYR A 322 -19.52 30.26 19.17
N ILE A 323 -20.11 31.41 18.86
CA ILE A 323 -19.34 32.61 18.50
C ILE A 323 -19.39 33.57 19.69
N LYS A 324 -18.23 33.89 20.24
CA LYS A 324 -18.13 34.88 21.32
C LYS A 324 -18.40 36.28 20.75
N ALA A 325 -19.44 36.95 21.25
CA ALA A 325 -19.68 38.36 20.95
C ALA A 325 -18.48 39.22 21.40
N SER A 326 -18.12 40.22 20.58
CA SER A 326 -17.09 41.23 20.90
C SER A 326 -17.51 42.09 22.07
#